data_AF-A0A327S8I4-F1
#
_entry.id   AF-A0A327S8I4-F1
#
_cell.length_a   1.000
_cell.length_b   1.000
_cell.length_c   1.000
_cell.angle_alpha   90.00
_cell.angle_beta   90.00
_cell.angle_gamma   90.00
#
_symmetry.space_group_name_H-M   'P 1'
#
loop_
_entity.id
_entity.type
_entity.pdbx_description
1 polymer ?
#
loop_
_entity_poly.entity_id
_entity_poly.type
_entity_poly.pdbx_seq_one_letter_code
_entity_poly.pdbx_strand_id
1 'polypeptide(L)'
;MAAKRGNNYAEKWNKTTVIKALNKIYFHVEDNKVVYLAISLVDSELYPDIWQYWTTKFKDDDEVIRAIKRIEAKIEANLLSQALTNKVNATVAIFVLKNKYKWSDKQEIDHTTGGDKITWNEEKTYVKPAGKDTE
;
A
#
# COMPACT_ATOMS: atom_id res chain seq x y z
N MET A 1 19.03 2.71 29.70
CA MET A 1 19.22 4.17 29.79
C MET A 1 17.86 4.84 29.90
N ALA A 2 17.54 5.47 31.03
CA ALA A 2 16.30 6.22 31.20
C ALA A 2 16.42 7.58 30.50
N ALA A 3 15.37 8.02 29.82
CA ALA A 3 15.35 9.30 29.11
C ALA A 3 15.59 10.48 30.08
N LYS A 4 16.32 11.52 29.63
CA LYS A 4 16.58 12.73 30.43
C LYS A 4 15.26 13.40 30.86
N ARG A 5 15.19 13.79 32.14
CA ARG A 5 14.07 14.52 32.76
C ARG A 5 13.90 15.86 32.01
N GLY A 6 12.73 16.09 31.40
CA GLY A 6 12.44 17.27 30.55
C GLY A 6 12.38 17.02 29.03
N ASN A 7 12.24 15.77 28.57
CA ASN A 7 12.05 15.47 27.15
C ASN A 7 10.62 15.78 26.67
N ASN A 8 10.38 17.02 26.23
CA ASN A 8 9.08 17.50 25.76
C ASN A 8 8.75 17.08 24.30
N TYR A 9 9.61 16.30 23.63
CA TYR A 9 9.33 15.83 22.26
C TYR A 9 8.10 14.91 22.19
N ALA A 10 7.83 14.16 23.26
CA ALA A 10 6.62 13.33 23.35
C ALA A 10 5.32 14.16 23.42
N GLU A 11 5.41 15.42 23.86
CA GLU A 11 4.29 16.34 24.11
C GLU A 11 3.86 17.13 22.86
N LYS A 12 4.74 17.29 21.87
CA LYS A 12 4.46 18.07 20.65
C LYS A 12 3.26 17.53 19.86
N TRP A 13 3.10 16.21 19.84
CA TRP A 13 2.03 15.52 19.10
C TRP A 13 1.09 14.80 20.05
N ASN A 14 0.19 15.56 20.66
CA ASN A 14 -0.98 15.03 21.37
C ASN A 14 -2.17 14.85 20.42
N LYS A 15 -3.23 14.16 20.86
CA LYS A 15 -4.42 13.89 20.04
C LYS A 15 -4.97 15.15 19.36
N THR A 16 -5.17 16.22 20.12
CA THR A 16 -5.77 17.47 19.62
C THR A 16 -4.92 18.12 18.52
N THR A 17 -3.60 18.20 18.72
CA THR A 17 -2.67 18.75 17.72
C THR A 17 -2.62 17.89 16.46
N VAL A 18 -2.64 16.56 16.61
CA VAL A 18 -2.66 15.63 15.48
C VAL A 18 -3.96 15.74 14.70
N ILE A 19 -5.12 15.77 15.35
CA ILE A 19 -6.41 15.94 14.65
C ILE A 19 -6.45 17.28 13.90
N LYS A 20 -5.95 18.37 14.51
CA LYS A 20 -5.86 19.67 13.84
C LYS A 20 -4.97 19.59 12.59
N ALA A 21 -3.84 18.91 12.67
CA ALA A 21 -2.94 18.70 11.53
C ALA A 21 -3.58 17.81 10.46
N LEU A 22 -4.23 16.70 10.83
CA LEU A 22 -4.94 15.81 9.91
C LEU A 22 -6.07 16.54 9.18
N ASN A 23 -6.83 17.38 9.87
CA ASN A 23 -7.86 18.20 9.21
C ASN A 23 -7.25 19.17 8.19
N LYS A 24 -6.14 19.84 8.53
CA LYS A 24 -5.42 20.71 7.58
C LYS A 24 -4.98 19.93 6.34
N ILE A 25 -4.39 18.75 6.54
CA ILE A 25 -3.97 17.85 5.45
C ILE A 25 -5.18 17.43 4.61
N TYR A 26 -6.29 17.06 5.24
CA TYR A 26 -7.51 16.63 4.56
C TYR A 26 -8.05 17.74 3.64
N PHE A 27 -8.18 18.97 4.14
CA PHE A 27 -8.64 20.09 3.32
C PHE A 27 -7.67 20.38 2.17
N HIS A 28 -6.36 20.36 2.44
CA HIS A 28 -5.34 20.51 1.38
C HIS A 28 -5.47 19.45 0.28
N VAL A 29 -5.66 18.19 0.66
CA VAL A 29 -5.85 17.07 -0.28
C VAL A 29 -7.15 17.22 -1.07
N GLU A 30 -8.23 17.67 -0.43
CA GLU A 30 -9.53 17.90 -1.07
C GLU A 30 -9.47 19.04 -2.08
N ASP A 31 -8.91 20.18 -1.70
CA ASP A 31 -8.92 21.40 -2.51
C ASP A 31 -7.97 21.30 -3.70
N ASN A 32 -6.77 20.76 -3.48
CA ASN A 32 -5.73 20.68 -4.51
C ASN A 32 -5.74 19.35 -5.27
N LYS A 33 -6.68 18.46 -4.96
CA LYS A 33 -6.78 17.11 -5.55
C LYS A 33 -5.43 16.36 -5.50
N VAL A 34 -4.78 16.37 -4.34
CA VAL A 34 -3.46 15.74 -4.18
C VAL A 34 -3.56 14.23 -4.42
N VAL A 35 -2.62 13.69 -5.20
CA VAL A 35 -2.60 12.28 -5.64
C VAL A 35 -1.55 11.43 -4.92
N TYR A 36 -0.73 12.04 -4.05
CA TYR A 36 0.29 11.33 -3.29
C TYR A 36 0.49 11.94 -1.90
N LEU A 37 0.54 11.09 -0.88
CA LEU A 37 0.60 11.52 0.53
C LEU A 37 1.83 12.38 0.85
N ALA A 38 3.01 12.01 0.35
CA ALA A 38 4.23 12.76 0.64
C ALA A 38 4.14 14.22 0.19
N ILE A 39 3.45 14.50 -0.91
CA ILE A 39 3.22 15.86 -1.41
C ILE A 39 2.42 16.65 -0.36
N SER A 40 1.29 16.11 0.10
CA SER A 40 0.46 16.78 1.10
C SER A 40 1.16 17.03 2.44
N LEU A 41 2.11 16.15 2.82
CA LEU A 41 2.89 16.30 4.05
C LEU A 41 3.94 17.40 3.89
N VAL A 42 4.69 17.41 2.78
CA VAL A 42 5.68 18.45 2.48
C VAL A 42 5.03 19.82 2.41
N ASP A 43 3.89 19.94 1.71
CA ASP A 43 3.13 21.19 1.60
C ASP A 43 2.58 21.66 2.96
N SER A 44 2.41 20.73 3.91
CA SER A 44 2.00 21.03 5.28
C SER A 44 3.18 21.29 6.22
N GLU A 45 4.41 21.39 5.70
CA GLU A 45 5.67 21.54 6.45
C GLU A 45 5.94 20.36 7.41
N LEU A 46 5.56 19.15 6.97
CA LEU A 46 5.73 17.91 7.72
C LEU A 46 6.68 16.95 6.99
N TYR A 47 7.39 16.14 7.79
CA TYR A 47 8.26 15.09 7.27
C TYR A 47 7.46 13.80 7.03
N PRO A 48 7.72 13.02 5.96
CA PRO A 48 6.95 11.81 5.64
C PRO A 48 6.82 10.79 6.79
N ASP A 49 7.89 10.59 7.57
CA ASP A 49 7.90 9.63 8.67
C ASP A 49 6.91 9.98 9.80
N ILE A 50 6.42 11.23 9.85
CA ILE A 50 5.43 11.64 10.85
C ILE A 50 4.15 10.82 10.71
N TRP A 51 3.80 10.41 9.48
CA TRP A 51 2.60 9.65 9.23
C TRP A 51 2.66 8.30 9.92
N GLN A 52 3.76 7.57 9.72
CA GLN A 52 4.00 6.28 10.38
C GLN A 52 4.05 6.44 11.90
N TYR A 53 4.66 7.52 12.39
CA TYR A 53 4.70 7.82 13.82
C TYR A 53 3.28 8.03 14.40
N TRP A 54 2.44 8.85 13.76
CA TRP A 54 1.06 9.07 14.22
C TRP A 54 0.21 7.81 14.15
N THR A 55 0.27 7.07 13.04
CA THR A 55 -0.46 5.79 12.90
C THR A 55 -0.05 4.79 13.99
N THR A 56 1.24 4.75 14.34
CA THR A 56 1.73 3.83 15.38
C THR A 56 1.36 4.29 16.78
N LYS A 57 1.54 5.59 17.08
CA LYS A 57 1.27 6.18 18.40
C LYS A 57 -0.20 6.15 18.78
N PHE A 58 -1.08 6.37 17.80
CA PHE A 58 -2.54 6.45 17.98
C PHE A 58 -3.27 5.24 17.40
N LYS A 59 -2.60 4.09 17.28
CA LYS A 59 -3.17 2.87 16.67
C LYS A 59 -4.48 2.40 17.32
N ASP A 60 -4.67 2.70 18.61
CA ASP A 60 -5.84 2.33 19.39
C ASP A 60 -6.84 3.50 19.55
N ASP A 61 -6.59 4.66 18.92
CA ASP A 61 -7.51 5.81 18.89
C ASP A 61 -8.31 5.82 17.59
N ASP A 62 -9.56 5.37 17.67
CA ASP A 62 -10.46 5.25 16.52
C ASP A 62 -10.70 6.57 15.78
N GLU A 63 -10.64 7.71 16.46
CA GLU A 63 -10.88 9.01 15.84
C GLU A 63 -9.70 9.40 14.95
N VAL A 64 -8.48 9.29 15.49
CA VAL A 64 -7.24 9.57 14.75
C VAL A 64 -7.09 8.60 13.58
N ILE A 65 -7.33 7.31 13.81
CA ILE A 65 -7.19 6.29 12.76
C ILE A 65 -8.24 6.46 11.67
N ARG A 66 -9.48 6.82 12.00
CA ARG A 66 -10.49 7.15 10.98
C ARG A 66 -10.09 8.37 10.17
N ALA A 67 -9.54 9.41 10.80
CA ALA A 67 -9.08 10.59 10.08
C ALA A 67 -7.92 10.26 9.11
N ILE A 68 -6.94 9.46 9.54
CA ILE A 68 -5.84 8.96 8.70
C ILE A 68 -6.38 8.18 7.49
N LYS A 69 -7.24 7.18 7.73
CA LYS A 69 -7.83 6.36 6.65
C LYS A 69 -8.65 7.19 5.67
N ARG A 70 -9.37 8.19 6.17
CA ARG A 70 -10.15 9.11 5.33
C ARG A 70 -9.26 9.90 4.38
N ILE A 71 -8.10 10.37 4.83
CA ILE A 71 -7.12 11.08 3.99
C ILE A 71 -6.54 10.12 2.94
N GLU A 72 -6.15 8.91 3.35
CA GLU A 72 -5.59 7.90 2.43
C GLU A 72 -6.58 7.51 1.32
N ALA A 73 -7.84 7.27 1.68
CA ALA A 73 -8.91 6.99 0.74
C ALA A 73 -9.19 8.17 -0.21
N LYS A 74 -9.08 9.40 0.28
CA LYS A 74 -9.26 10.58 -0.57
C LYS A 74 -8.13 10.72 -1.60
N ILE A 75 -6.88 10.49 -1.18
CA ILE A 75 -5.72 10.49 -2.08
C ILE A 75 -5.87 9.40 -3.15
N GLU A 76 -6.29 8.20 -2.75
CA GLU A 76 -6.55 7.08 -3.67
C GLU A 76 -7.61 7.46 -4.72
N ALA A 77 -8.73 8.02 -4.28
CA ALA A 77 -9.81 8.47 -5.16
C ALA A 77 -9.35 9.59 -6.12
N ASN A 78 -8.56 10.55 -5.63
CA ASN A 78 -8.00 11.62 -6.45
C ASN A 78 -7.06 11.06 -7.53
N LEU A 79 -6.19 10.11 -7.18
CA LEU A 79 -5.27 9.45 -8.11
C LEU A 79 -6.06 8.75 -9.23
N LEU A 80 -7.07 7.94 -8.86
CA LEU A 80 -7.89 7.23 -9.82
C LEU A 80 -8.66 8.18 -10.74
N SER A 81 -9.34 9.18 -10.17
CA SER A 81 -10.12 10.17 -10.93
C SER A 81 -9.25 10.95 -11.93
N GLN A 82 -8.03 11.29 -11.55
CA GLN A 82 -7.12 12.01 -12.43
C GLN A 82 -6.48 11.10 -13.49
N ALA A 83 -6.22 9.83 -13.18
CA ALA A 83 -5.80 8.85 -14.17
C ALA A 83 -6.91 8.62 -15.23
N LEU A 84 -8.18 8.50 -14.80
CA LEU A 84 -9.34 8.35 -15.69
C LEU A 84 -9.54 9.55 -16.63
N THR A 85 -9.15 10.75 -16.19
CA THR A 85 -9.26 11.99 -16.99
C THR A 85 -7.95 12.37 -17.69
N ASN A 86 -6.99 11.43 -17.76
CA ASN A 86 -5.68 11.60 -18.40
C ASN A 86 -4.85 12.78 -17.86
N LYS A 87 -5.12 13.22 -16.62
CA LYS A 87 -4.35 14.26 -15.90
C LYS A 87 -3.12 13.68 -15.19
N VAL A 88 -3.17 12.39 -14.86
CA VAL A 88 -2.04 11.63 -14.32
C VAL A 88 -1.73 10.50 -15.30
N ASN A 89 -0.45 10.22 -15.49
CA ASN A 89 0.00 9.10 -16.29
C ASN A 89 -0.58 7.77 -15.75
N ALA A 90 -1.30 7.04 -16.60
CA ALA A 90 -1.97 5.81 -16.21
C ALA A 90 -1.01 4.74 -15.67
N THR A 91 0.19 4.60 -16.25
CA THR A 91 1.21 3.65 -15.79
C THR A 91 1.69 3.98 -14.38
N VAL A 92 1.93 5.26 -14.08
CA VAL A 92 2.31 5.71 -12.73
C VAL A 92 1.17 5.47 -11.75
N ALA A 93 -0.08 5.77 -12.13
CA ALA A 93 -1.24 5.50 -11.29
C ALA A 93 -1.38 4.01 -10.97
N ILE A 94 -1.28 3.14 -11.97
CA ILE A 94 -1.32 1.67 -11.79
C ILE A 94 -0.21 1.20 -10.87
N PHE A 95 1.02 1.70 -11.06
CA PHE A 95 2.15 1.36 -10.20
C PHE A 95 1.88 1.71 -8.72
N VAL A 96 1.34 2.90 -8.46
CA VAL A 96 1.00 3.34 -7.10
C VAL A 96 -0.17 2.51 -6.53
N LEU A 97 -1.22 2.27 -7.30
CA LEU A 97 -2.39 1.47 -6.87
C LEU A 97 -1.98 0.05 -6.47
N LYS A 98 -1.10 -0.59 -7.25
CA LYS A 98 -0.60 -1.94 -6.94
C LYS A 98 0.31 -1.97 -5.71
N ASN A 99 1.34 -1.11 -5.67
CA ASN A 99 2.37 -1.17 -4.62
C ASN A 99 1.89 -0.63 -3.26
N LYS A 100 1.06 0.42 -3.28
CA LYS A 100 0.61 1.08 -2.04
C LYS A 100 -0.76 0.59 -1.59
N TYR A 101 -1.71 0.51 -2.50
CA TYR A 101 -3.11 0.18 -2.20
C TYR A 101 -3.45 -1.30 -2.42
N LYS A 102 -2.46 -2.11 -2.82
CA LYS A 102 -2.58 -3.57 -3.00
C LYS A 102 -3.67 -3.97 -4.00
N TRP A 103 -3.94 -3.13 -4.99
CA TRP A 103 -4.79 -3.50 -6.11
C TRP A 103 -4.15 -4.64 -6.90
N SER A 104 -4.95 -5.55 -7.40
CA SER A 104 -4.53 -6.68 -8.22
C SER A 104 -5.26 -6.65 -9.56
N ASP A 105 -4.55 -6.98 -10.63
CA ASP A 105 -5.21 -7.20 -11.92
C ASP A 105 -6.06 -8.45 -11.84
N LYS A 106 -7.30 -8.36 -12.32
CA LYS A 106 -8.13 -9.53 -12.58
C LYS A 106 -7.82 -10.05 -13.97
N GLN A 107 -7.50 -11.33 -14.08
CA GLN A 107 -7.36 -12.03 -15.37
C GLN A 107 -8.51 -13.02 -15.52
N GLU A 108 -9.19 -12.98 -16.66
CA GLU A 108 -10.14 -14.02 -17.08
C GLU A 108 -9.51 -14.70 -18.30
N ILE A 109 -9.21 -15.99 -18.17
CA ILE A 109 -8.61 -16.79 -19.23
C ILE A 109 -9.65 -17.84 -19.61
N ASP A 110 -10.19 -17.74 -20.81
CA ASP A 110 -11.02 -18.81 -21.38
C ASP A 110 -10.11 -19.88 -21.97
N HIS A 111 -10.02 -21.01 -21.27
CA HIS A 111 -9.35 -22.22 -21.76
C HIS A 111 -10.35 -23.05 -22.57
N THR A 112 -10.94 -22.49 -23.62
CA THR A 112 -11.59 -23.29 -24.66
C THR A 112 -10.50 -23.90 -25.54
N THR A 113 -9.85 -24.96 -25.06
CA THR A 113 -9.27 -25.96 -25.97
C THR A 113 -10.42 -26.44 -26.83
N GLY A 114 -10.39 -26.16 -28.14
CA GLY A 114 -11.38 -26.61 -29.11
C GLY A 114 -11.43 -28.14 -29.26
N GLY A 115 -11.66 -28.88 -28.18
CA GLY A 115 -11.80 -30.34 -28.13
C GLY A 115 -10.55 -31.13 -27.71
N ASP A 116 -9.35 -30.55 -27.69
CA ASP A 116 -8.13 -31.35 -27.46
C ASP A 116 -7.72 -31.44 -25.99
N LYS A 117 -7.73 -32.68 -25.47
CA LYS A 117 -7.29 -33.02 -24.11
C LYS A 117 -5.78 -32.80 -23.97
N ILE A 118 -5.38 -32.03 -22.96
CA ILE A 118 -3.98 -31.90 -22.54
C ILE A 118 -3.48 -33.29 -22.11
N THR A 119 -2.49 -33.83 -22.84
CA THR A 119 -1.80 -35.08 -22.50
C THR A 119 -0.48 -34.74 -21.82
N TRP A 120 -0.35 -35.07 -20.54
CA TRP A 120 0.92 -34.96 -19.81
C TRP A 120 1.76 -36.21 -20.06
N ASN A 121 2.85 -36.06 -20.82
CA ASN A 121 3.84 -37.12 -20.98
C ASN A 121 4.93 -36.95 -19.92
N GLU A 122 4.81 -37.67 -18.81
CA GLU A 122 5.91 -37.84 -17.86
C GLU A 122 6.82 -38.98 -18.36
N GLU A 123 8.03 -38.68 -18.83
CA GLU A 123 9.05 -39.70 -19.08
C GLU A 123 9.59 -40.23 -17.74
N LYS A 124 9.20 -41.46 -17.38
CA LYS A 124 9.77 -42.16 -16.24
C LYS A 124 11.03 -42.91 -16.67
N THR A 125 12.21 -42.37 -16.35
CA THR A 125 13.48 -43.09 -16.49
C THR A 125 13.68 -44.05 -15.30
N TYR A 126 13.71 -45.36 -15.58
CA TYR A 126 14.05 -46.38 -14.59
C TYR A 126 15.53 -46.76 -14.71
N VAL A 127 16.29 -46.61 -13.62
CA VAL A 127 17.66 -47.13 -13.53
C VAL A 127 17.59 -48.60 -13.08
N LYS A 128 18.07 -49.52 -13.93
CA LYS A 128 18.12 -50.96 -13.63
C LYS A 128 19.16 -51.21 -12.51
N PRO A 129 18.81 -51.85 -11.39
CA PRO A 129 19.77 -52.15 -10.33
C PRO A 129 20.77 -53.23 -10.79
N ALA A 130 22.05 -53.04 -10.46
CA ALA A 130 23.13 -53.98 -10.74
C ALA A 130 22.84 -55.35 -10.12
N GLY A 131 22.98 -56.40 -10.93
CA GLY A 131 22.73 -57.78 -10.53
C GLY A 131 23.62 -58.20 -9.36
N LYS A 132 23.05 -58.97 -8.43
CA LYS A 132 23.80 -59.70 -7.42
C LYS A 132 24.43 -60.92 -8.08
N ASP A 133 25.74 -60.95 -8.15
CA ASP A 133 26.49 -62.16 -8.47
C ASP A 133 26.36 -63.12 -7.27
N THR A 134 25.76 -64.28 -7.54
CA THR A 134 25.75 -65.44 -6.64
C THR A 134 27.04 -66.24 -6.82
N GLU A 135 27.76 -66.45 -5.72
CA GLU A 135 28.63 -67.62 -5.52
C GLU A 135 27.95 -68.60 -4.56
#